data_AF-A0A6B2XJM4-F1
#
_entry.id   AF-A0A6B2XJM4-F1
#
_cell.length_a   1.000
_cell.length_b   1.000
_cell.length_c   1.000
_cell.angle_alpha   90.00
_cell.angle_beta   90.00
_cell.angle_gamma   90.00
#
_symmetry.space_group_name_H-M   'P 1'
#
loop_
_entity.id
_entity.type
_entity.pdbx_description
1 polymer ?
#
loop_
_entity_poly.entity_id
_entity_poly.type
_entity_poly.pdbx_seq_one_letter_code
_entity_poly.pdbx_strand_id
1 'polypeptide(L)' 'MSLADAVAHLSPELWARANRALVRKGLAEFSHERLLTPTPLGSDLYSVLSDDSTVEYRFK' A
#
# COMPACT_ATOMS: atom_id res chain seq x y z
N MET A 1 -18.81 22.45 18.18
CA MET A 1 -17.86 21.44 17.69
C MET A 1 -18.04 20.21 18.56
N SER A 2 -18.58 19.14 17.99
CA SER A 2 -18.80 17.87 18.66
C SER A 2 -17.56 16.97 18.55
N LEU A 3 -17.51 15.88 19.32
CA LEU A 3 -16.49 14.84 19.12
C LEU A 3 -16.56 14.21 17.72
N ALA A 4 -17.74 14.16 17.10
CA ALA A 4 -17.89 13.66 15.74
C ALA A 4 -17.22 14.59 14.71
N ASP A 5 -17.25 15.90 14.94
CA ASP A 5 -16.62 16.88 14.05
C ASP A 5 -15.09 16.70 14.00
N ALA A 6 -14.47 16.27 15.11
CA ALA A 6 -13.03 16.02 15.20
C ALA A 6 -12.58 14.85 14.31
N VAL A 7 -13.48 13.90 14.02
CA VAL A 7 -13.21 12.70 13.20
C VAL A 7 -13.95 12.70 11.86
N ALA A 8 -14.59 13.81 11.49
CA ALA A 8 -15.42 13.89 10.28
C ALA A 8 -14.65 13.60 8.97
N HIS A 9 -13.32 13.69 8.99
CA HIS A 9 -12.45 13.35 7.87
C HIS A 9 -12.23 11.83 7.70
N LEU A 10 -12.59 11.01 8.69
CA LEU A 10 -12.50 9.56 8.63
C LEU A 10 -13.72 8.98 7.91
N SER A 11 -13.77 9.16 6.60
CA SER A 11 -14.71 8.44 5.72
C SER A 11 -14.05 7.19 5.13
N PRO A 12 -14.82 6.14 4.79
CA PRO A 12 -14.29 4.96 4.12
C PRO A 12 -13.49 5.29 2.85
N GLU A 13 -13.94 6.25 2.06
CA GLU A 13 -13.33 6.64 0.78
C GLU A 13 -11.99 7.37 0.99
N LEU A 14 -11.96 8.33 1.93
CA LEU A 14 -10.74 9.05 2.28
C LEU A 14 -9.71 8.11 2.91
N TRP A 15 -10.16 7.20 3.77
CA TRP A 15 -9.30 6.21 4.39
C TRP A 15 -8.73 5.21 3.39
N ALA A 16 -9.55 4.70 2.46
CA ALA A 16 -9.09 3.81 1.40
C ALA A 16 -8.05 4.48 0.50
N ARG A 17 -8.26 5.76 0.15
CA ARG A 17 -7.28 6.56 -0.63
C ARG A 17 -5.98 6.75 0.15
N ALA A 18 -6.05 7.10 1.42
CA ALA A 18 -4.88 7.29 2.28
C ALA A 18 -4.06 5.99 2.38
N ASN A 19 -4.72 4.86 2.64
CA ASN A 19 -4.06 3.56 2.72
C ASN A 19 -3.41 3.14 1.39
N ARG A 20 -4.09 3.33 0.26
CA ARG A 20 -3.48 3.05 -1.06
C ARG A 20 -2.21 3.87 -1.29
N ALA A 21 -2.23 5.15 -0.91
CA ALA A 21 -1.07 6.03 -1.04
C ALA A 21 0.09 5.59 -0.11
N LEU A 22 -0.24 5.20 1.12
CA LEU A 22 0.73 4.72 2.10
C LEU A 22 1.37 3.39 1.68
N VAL A 23 0.56 2.40 1.25
CA VAL A 23 1.05 1.11 0.76
C VAL A 23 1.93 1.28 -0.48
N ARG A 24 1.53 2.13 -1.43
CA ARG A 24 2.38 2.45 -2.60
C ARG A 24 3.73 3.01 -2.18
N LYS A 25 3.75 3.93 -1.21
CA LYS A 25 5.02 4.48 -0.68
C LYS A 25 5.83 3.39 0.00
N GLY A 26 5.21 2.58 0.86
CA GLY A 26 5.88 1.47 1.54
C GLY A 26 6.53 0.50 0.54
N LEU A 27 5.79 0.06 -0.48
CA LEU A 27 6.33 -0.79 -1.54
C LEU A 27 7.52 -0.15 -2.26
N ALA A 28 7.45 1.15 -2.58
CA ALA A 28 8.54 1.86 -3.26
C ALA A 28 9.79 2.02 -2.38
N GLU A 29 9.65 2.58 -1.18
CA GLU A 29 10.79 2.89 -0.30
C GLU A 29 11.44 1.62 0.24
N PHE A 30 10.65 0.62 0.65
CA PHE A 30 11.21 -0.65 1.13
C PHE A 30 11.88 -1.44 0.01
N SER A 31 11.44 -1.30 -1.24
CA SER A 31 12.17 -1.87 -2.38
C SER A 31 13.45 -1.10 -2.67
N HIS A 32 13.44 0.23 -2.54
CA HIS A 32 14.64 1.07 -2.67
C HIS A 32 15.72 0.69 -1.66
N GLU A 33 15.32 0.48 -0.40
CA GLU A 33 16.19 0.05 0.70
C GLU A 33 16.52 -1.46 0.68
N ARG A 34 15.99 -2.22 -0.29
CA ARG A 34 16.16 -3.67 -0.45
C ARG A 34 15.63 -4.51 0.71
N LEU A 35 14.70 -3.96 1.49
CA LEU A 35 13.91 -4.72 2.46
C LEU A 35 12.91 -5.63 1.73
N LEU A 36 12.37 -5.16 0.60
CA LEU A 36 11.56 -5.94 -0.33
C LEU A 36 12.34 -6.13 -1.64
N THR A 37 12.14 -7.28 -2.28
CA THR A 37 12.68 -7.57 -3.62
C THR A 37 11.53 -7.93 -4.56
N PRO A 38 10.89 -6.95 -5.22
CA PRO A 38 9.76 -7.23 -6.11
C PRO A 38 10.14 -8.17 -7.25
N THR A 39 9.31 -9.18 -7.49
CA THR A 39 9.49 -10.12 -8.60
C THR A 39 8.85 -9.54 -9.86
N PRO A 40 9.60 -9.38 -10.97
CA PRO A 40 9.03 -8.92 -12.24
C PRO A 40 8.11 -9.99 -12.83
N LEU A 41 6.94 -9.57 -13.30
CA LEU A 41 5.95 -10.41 -13.99
C LEU A 41 5.90 -10.13 -15.51
N GLY A 42 6.67 -9.14 -15.99
CA GLY A 42 6.67 -8.67 -17.38
C GLY A 42 5.77 -7.45 -17.60
N SER A 43 5.97 -6.73 -18.72
CA SER A 43 5.17 -5.54 -19.08
C SER A 43 5.06 -4.48 -17.97
N ASP A 44 6.19 -4.19 -17.31
CA ASP A 44 6.30 -3.27 -16.17
C ASP A 44 5.41 -3.65 -14.97
N LEU A 45 5.03 -4.92 -14.84
CA LEU A 45 4.28 -5.43 -13.70
C LEU A 45 5.23 -6.13 -12.72
N TYR A 46 5.03 -5.89 -11.43
CA TYR A 46 5.80 -6.46 -10.33
C TYR A 46 4.88 -7.08 -9.28
N SER A 47 5.42 -8.01 -8.50
CA SER A 47 4.75 -8.64 -7.36
C SER A 47 5.63 -8.67 -6.10
N VAL A 48 4.98 -8.57 -4.94
CA VAL A 48 5.57 -8.85 -3.63
C VAL A 48 4.61 -9.77 -2.89
N LEU A 49 5.12 -10.89 -2.37
CA LEU A 49 4.37 -11.81 -1.51
C LEU A 49 4.58 -11.45 -0.03
N SER A 50 3.56 -11.68 0.79
CA SER A 50 3.71 -11.72 2.25
C SER A 50 4.60 -12.89 2.67
N ASP A 51 5.15 -12.83 3.89
CA ASP A 51 6.04 -13.86 4.43
C ASP A 51 5.42 -15.26 4.43
N ASP A 52 4.11 -15.36 4.67
CA ASP A 52 3.32 -16.60 4.65
C ASP A 52 2.83 -16.97 3.24
N SER A 53 3.14 -16.16 2.22
CA SER A 53 2.72 -16.30 0.83
C SER A 53 1.20 -16.33 0.60
N THR A 54 0.39 -15.87 1.56
CA THR A 54 -1.08 -15.84 1.42
C THR A 54 -1.61 -14.58 0.74
N VAL A 55 -0.81 -13.51 0.71
CA VAL A 55 -1.16 -12.22 0.10
C VAL A 55 -0.14 -11.84 -0.96
N GLU A 56 -0.62 -11.43 -2.13
CA GLU A 56 0.20 -10.90 -3.21
C GLU A 56 -0.18 -9.45 -3.52
N TYR A 57 0.79 -8.54 -3.43
CA TYR A 57 0.68 -7.17 -3.90
C TYR A 57 1.19 -7.09 -5.33
N ARG A 58 0.32 -6.72 -6.28
CA ARG A 58 0.68 -6.47 -7.69
C ARG A 58 0.61 -4.99 -8.02
N PHE A 59 1.64 -4.49 -8.68
CA PHE A 59 1.74 -3.07 -9.03
C PHE A 59 2.59 -2.86 -10.29
N LYS A 60 2.43 -1.69 -10.89
CA LYS A 60 3.26 -1.20 -11.99
C LYS A 60 4.18 -0.10 -11.46
#